data_AF-A0A916VFN8-F1
#
_entry.id   AF-A0A916VFN8-F1
#
_cell.length_a   1.000
_cell.length_b   1.000
_cell.length_c   1.000
_cell.angle_alpha   90.00
_cell.angle_beta   90.00
_cell.angle_gamma   90.00
#
_symmetry.space_group_name_H-M   'P 1'
#
loop_
_entity.id
_entity.type
_entity.pdbx_description
1 polymer ?
#
loop_
_entity_poly.entity_id
_entity_poly.type
_entity_poly.pdbx_seq_one_letter_code
_entity_poly.pdbx_strand_id
1 'polypeptide(L)'
;MERIERIQKRMMHHLRVLASEIGARPIGTEGNRAASAYIEGVFRGAGLEVETQSFEVPAWSSEGAYLTIHGERLSVQSNTFTAPCDVAAEIFPICTMEQLESSYDLTNKIALLYGELTKEPWVPKGFTIPRL
;
A
#
# COMPACT_ATOMS: atom_id res chain seq x y z
N MET A 1 -28.95 14.74 -23.52
CA MET A 1 -29.04 14.75 -22.04
C MET A 1 -29.20 13.35 -21.47
N GLU A 2 -30.25 12.59 -21.82
CA GLU A 2 -30.56 11.26 -21.27
C GLU A 2 -29.41 10.21 -21.37
N ARG A 3 -28.67 10.17 -22.49
CA ARG A 3 -27.52 9.25 -22.65
C ARG A 3 -26.38 9.55 -21.67
N ILE A 4 -26.09 10.82 -21.42
CA ILE A 4 -25.01 11.25 -20.52
C ILE A 4 -25.38 10.88 -19.09
N GLU A 5 -26.62 11.16 -18.69
CA GLU A 5 -27.14 10.83 -17.37
C GLU A 5 -27.12 9.31 -17.11
N ARG A 6 -27.48 8.50 -18.11
CA ARG A 6 -27.38 7.03 -18.01
C ARG A 6 -25.94 6.55 -17.82
N ILE A 7 -24.98 7.15 -18.52
CA ILE A 7 -23.56 6.80 -18.38
C ILE A 7 -23.06 7.20 -16.99
N GLN A 8 -23.38 8.41 -16.52
CA GLN A 8 -23.00 8.89 -15.19
C GLN A 8 -23.56 7.97 -14.10
N LYS A 9 -24.84 7.58 -14.20
CA LYS A 9 -25.45 6.65 -13.24
C LYS A 9 -24.73 5.30 -13.18
N ARG A 10 -24.37 4.73 -14.34
CA ARG A 10 -23.60 3.48 -14.40
C ARG A 10 -22.19 3.63 -13.83
N MET A 11 -21.52 4.73 -14.15
CA MET A 11 -20.17 5.02 -13.66
C MET A 11 -20.16 5.15 -12.13
N MET A 12 -21.11 5.88 -11.56
CA MET A 12 -21.26 6.02 -10.11
C MET A 12 -21.63 4.71 -9.42
N HIS A 13 -22.42 3.85 -10.08
CA HIS A 13 -22.70 2.52 -9.59
C HIS A 13 -21.42 1.67 -9.50
N HIS A 14 -20.63 1.60 -10.58
CA HIS A 14 -19.35 0.87 -10.56
C HIS A 14 -18.37 1.42 -9.53
N LEU A 15 -18.30 2.75 -9.40
CA LEU A 15 -17.48 3.40 -8.39
C LEU A 15 -17.91 3.00 -6.96
N ARG A 16 -19.22 2.97 -6.68
CA ARG A 16 -19.75 2.53 -5.37
C ARG A 16 -19.39 1.08 -5.09
N VAL A 17 -19.58 0.17 -6.04
CA VAL A 17 -19.26 -1.24 -5.84
C VAL A 17 -17.77 -1.41 -5.54
N LEU A 18 -16.90 -0.81 -6.36
CA LEU A 18 -15.46 -0.94 -6.19
C LEU A 18 -14.98 -0.23 -4.91
N ALA A 19 -15.32 1.04 -4.71
CA ALA A 19 -14.73 1.88 -3.66
C ALA A 19 -15.39 1.73 -2.29
N SER A 20 -16.65 1.30 -2.21
CA SER A 20 -17.39 1.22 -0.95
C SER A 20 -17.77 -0.21 -0.56
N GLU A 21 -18.34 -0.98 -1.49
CA GLU A 21 -18.83 -2.33 -1.18
C GLU A 21 -17.67 -3.34 -1.10
N ILE A 22 -16.72 -3.27 -2.04
CA ILE A 22 -15.48 -4.05 -2.02
C ILE A 22 -14.43 -3.37 -1.13
N GLY A 23 -14.32 -2.04 -1.17
CA GLY A 23 -13.41 -1.28 -0.33
C GLY A 23 -11.96 -1.32 -0.81
N ALA A 24 -10.99 -1.37 0.11
CA ALA A 24 -9.56 -1.38 -0.23
C ALA A 24 -9.14 -2.65 -0.99
N ARG A 25 -8.27 -2.50 -2.00
CA ARG A 25 -7.88 -3.61 -2.91
C ARG A 25 -6.37 -3.76 -3.11
N PRO A 26 -5.52 -3.81 -2.05
CA PRO A 26 -4.10 -4.07 -2.21
C PRO A 26 -3.83 -5.40 -2.93
N ILE A 27 -2.70 -5.50 -3.62
CA ILE A 27 -2.32 -6.71 -4.36
C ILE A 27 -2.35 -7.96 -3.47
N GLY A 28 -2.83 -9.08 -3.99
CA GLY A 28 -2.91 -10.36 -3.26
C GLY A 28 -4.01 -10.47 -2.21
N THR A 29 -4.72 -9.39 -1.89
CA THR A 29 -5.83 -9.40 -0.91
C THR A 29 -7.13 -9.94 -1.50
N GLU A 30 -8.07 -10.32 -0.63
CA GLU A 30 -9.42 -10.73 -1.06
C GLU A 30 -10.18 -9.61 -1.77
N GLY A 31 -10.05 -8.36 -1.31
CA GLY A 31 -10.65 -7.21 -1.98
C GLY A 31 -10.15 -7.04 -3.42
N ASN A 32 -8.88 -7.34 -3.69
CA ASN A 32 -8.33 -7.33 -5.04
C ASN A 32 -8.94 -8.43 -5.93
N ARG A 33 -9.07 -9.66 -5.41
CA ARG A 33 -9.74 -10.77 -6.11
C ARG A 33 -11.21 -10.47 -6.40
N ALA A 34 -11.93 -9.96 -5.40
CA ALA A 34 -13.35 -9.60 -5.52
C ALA A 34 -13.58 -8.54 -6.62
N ALA A 35 -12.69 -7.56 -6.74
CA ALA A 35 -12.79 -6.56 -7.80
C ALA A 35 -12.50 -7.12 -9.18
N SER A 36 -11.52 -8.01 -9.33
CA SER A 36 -11.26 -8.69 -10.59
C SER A 36 -12.49 -9.49 -11.04
N ALA A 37 -13.09 -10.28 -10.14
CA ALA A 37 -14.30 -11.04 -10.43
C ALA A 37 -15.50 -10.14 -10.77
N TYR A 38 -15.66 -9.01 -10.08
CA TYR A 38 -16.68 -8.01 -10.40
C TYR A 38 -16.51 -7.44 -11.82
N ILE A 39 -15.30 -7.01 -12.17
CA ILE A 39 -14.99 -6.43 -13.49
C ILE A 39 -15.23 -7.46 -14.59
N GLU A 40 -14.75 -8.68 -14.40
CA GLU A 40 -14.97 -9.81 -15.31
C GLU A 40 -16.47 -10.04 -15.56
N GLY A 41 -17.28 -10.06 -14.49
CA GLY A 41 -18.73 -10.18 -14.58
C GLY A 41 -19.40 -9.02 -15.31
N VAL A 42 -18.97 -7.78 -15.04
CA VAL A 42 -19.49 -6.58 -15.73
C VAL A 42 -19.19 -6.62 -17.23
N PHE A 43 -17.98 -7.03 -17.61
CA PHE A 43 -17.58 -7.11 -19.02
C PHE A 43 -18.29 -8.24 -19.78
N ARG A 44 -18.38 -9.45 -19.19
CA ARG A 44 -19.17 -10.54 -19.78
C ARG A 44 -20.64 -10.16 -19.91
N GLY A 45 -21.21 -9.52 -18.88
CA GLY A 45 -22.59 -9.03 -18.91
C GLY A 45 -22.84 -7.95 -19.98
N ALA A 46 -21.79 -7.29 -20.47
CA ALA A 46 -21.85 -6.36 -21.60
C ALA A 46 -21.68 -7.05 -22.96
N GLY A 47 -21.52 -8.38 -23.00
CA GLY A 47 -21.32 -9.17 -24.21
C GLY A 47 -19.88 -9.20 -24.72
N LEU A 48 -18.90 -8.85 -23.88
CA LEU A 48 -17.47 -8.96 -24.24
C LEU A 48 -16.98 -10.39 -24.00
N GLU A 49 -16.06 -10.85 -24.86
CA GLU A 49 -15.20 -11.99 -24.58
C GLU A 49 -14.12 -11.54 -23.58
N VAL A 50 -13.96 -12.26 -22.48
CA VAL A 50 -13.10 -11.86 -21.35
C VAL A 50 -12.16 -12.98 -20.99
N GLU A 51 -10.87 -12.68 -21.01
CA GLU A 51 -9.79 -13.52 -20.53
C GLU A 51 -9.22 -12.96 -19.21
N THR A 52 -8.73 -13.86 -18.36
CA THR A 52 -8.08 -13.52 -17.10
C THR A 52 -6.66 -14.06 -17.10
N GLN A 53 -5.68 -13.18 -16.93
CA GLN A 53 -4.27 -13.56 -16.78
C GLN A 53 -3.88 -13.57 -15.29
N SER A 54 -3.49 -14.73 -14.79
CA SER A 54 -3.04 -14.91 -13.40
C SER A 54 -1.52 -14.90 -13.29
N PHE A 55 -1.00 -14.34 -12.20
CA PHE A 55 0.41 -14.41 -11.81
C PHE A 55 0.52 -14.43 -10.28
N GLU A 56 1.64 -14.97 -9.78
CA GLU A 56 1.89 -15.03 -8.35
C GLU A 56 2.28 -13.65 -7.81
N VAL A 57 1.68 -13.29 -6.67
CA VAL A 57 1.89 -12.01 -6.00
C VAL A 57 2.04 -12.22 -4.51
N PRO A 58 2.88 -11.42 -3.83
CA PRO A 58 2.94 -11.46 -2.37
C PRO A 58 1.63 -10.93 -1.79
N ALA A 59 0.97 -11.75 -0.97
CA ALA A 59 -0.13 -11.32 -0.14
C ALA A 59 0.43 -10.81 1.19
N TRP A 60 0.47 -9.48 1.36
CA TRP A 60 0.91 -8.86 2.61
C TRP A 60 -0.29 -8.33 3.39
N SER A 61 -0.25 -8.52 4.71
CA SER A 61 -1.19 -7.95 5.65
C SER A 61 -0.45 -7.53 6.91
N SER A 62 -1.03 -6.59 7.65
CA SER A 62 -0.52 -6.16 8.95
C SER A 62 -1.65 -6.27 9.99
N GLU A 63 -1.33 -6.84 11.14
CA GLU A 63 -2.21 -6.88 12.32
C GLU A 63 -2.14 -5.57 13.14
N GLY A 64 -1.35 -4.60 12.64
CA GLY A 64 -1.09 -3.33 13.29
C GLY A 64 0.34 -3.23 13.83
N ALA A 65 0.66 -2.07 14.36
CA ALA A 65 1.93 -1.80 15.01
C ALA A 65 1.71 -0.75 16.11
N TYR A 66 2.60 -0.73 17.09
CA TYR A 66 2.65 0.32 18.10
C TYR A 66 4.10 0.60 18.45
N LEU A 67 4.35 1.85 18.85
CA LEU A 67 5.64 2.28 19.38
C LEU A 67 5.39 2.80 20.80
N THR A 68 6.30 2.49 21.72
CA THR A 68 6.23 3.04 23.08
C THR A 68 7.47 3.90 23.34
N ILE A 69 7.28 5.13 23.79
CA ILE A 69 8.35 6.06 24.16
C ILE A 69 8.04 6.59 25.55
N HIS A 70 8.96 6.44 26.51
CA HIS A 70 8.78 6.88 27.90
C HIS A 70 7.46 6.41 28.56
N GLY A 71 6.97 5.23 28.19
CA GLY A 71 5.71 4.67 28.69
C GLY A 71 4.46 5.13 27.95
N GLU A 72 4.58 6.06 26.99
CA GLU A 72 3.47 6.51 26.16
C GLU A 72 3.40 5.72 24.85
N ARG A 73 2.20 5.29 24.48
CA ARG A 73 1.95 4.54 23.25
C ARG A 73 1.62 5.49 22.11
N LEU A 74 2.37 5.39 21.01
CA LEU A 74 2.17 6.14 19.78
C LEU A 74 1.48 5.26 18.73
N SER A 75 0.54 5.86 18.00
CA SER A 75 -0.08 5.24 16.83
C SER A 75 0.91 5.28 15.67
N VAL A 76 1.17 4.12 15.07
CA VAL A 76 2.04 3.99 13.90
C VAL A 76 1.36 3.11 12.85
N GLN A 77 1.78 3.25 11.60
CA GLN A 77 1.33 2.38 10.51
C GLN A 77 2.52 1.61 9.97
N SER A 78 2.33 0.31 9.75
CA SER A 78 3.32 -0.54 9.10
C SER A 78 3.47 -0.14 7.63
N ASN A 79 4.71 -0.03 7.15
CA ASN A 79 4.93 0.07 5.72
C ASN A 79 4.63 -1.29 5.06
N THR A 80 4.00 -1.26 3.87
CA THR A 80 3.68 -2.48 3.11
C THR A 80 4.95 -3.29 2.86
N PHE A 81 4.87 -4.61 3.02
CA PHE A 81 5.98 -5.55 2.88
C PHE A 81 7.10 -5.44 3.93
N THR A 82 6.89 -4.72 5.03
CA THR A 82 7.80 -4.80 6.18
C THR A 82 7.71 -6.17 6.86
N ALA A 83 8.85 -6.68 7.33
CA ALA A 83 8.88 -7.79 8.27
C ALA A 83 8.33 -7.34 9.64
N PRO A 84 7.73 -8.25 10.43
CA PRO A 84 7.37 -7.96 11.81
C PRO A 84 8.62 -7.84 12.67
N CYS A 85 8.55 -7.03 13.72
CA CYS A 85 9.59 -6.94 14.73
C CYS A 85 9.00 -6.67 16.11
N ASP A 86 9.74 -7.09 17.13
CA ASP A 86 9.52 -6.74 18.54
C ASP A 86 10.89 -6.36 19.11
N VAL A 87 11.16 -5.06 19.13
CA VAL A 87 12.50 -4.52 19.45
C VAL A 87 12.39 -3.34 20.40
N ALA A 88 13.32 -3.27 21.35
CA ALA A 88 13.51 -2.13 22.24
C ALA A 88 14.96 -1.66 22.11
N ALA A 89 15.13 -0.44 21.62
CA ALA A 89 16.43 0.13 21.32
C ALA A 89 16.40 1.66 21.37
N GLU A 90 17.58 2.26 21.43
CA GLU A 90 17.74 3.71 21.36
C GLU A 90 17.23 4.24 20.01
N ILE A 91 16.50 5.37 20.05
CA ILE A 91 16.08 6.08 18.84
C ILE A 91 17.24 6.95 18.34
N PHE A 92 17.61 6.77 17.08
CA PHE A 92 18.66 7.56 16.43
C PHE A 92 18.05 8.47 15.35
N PRO A 93 17.98 9.79 15.58
CA PRO A 93 17.36 10.73 14.65
C PRO A 93 18.27 11.03 13.45
N ILE A 94 17.70 10.99 12.25
CA ILE A 94 18.38 11.31 10.98
C ILE A 94 17.47 12.25 10.17
N CYS A 95 18.01 13.41 9.79
CA CYS A 95 17.26 14.51 9.16
C CYS A 95 17.59 14.70 7.69
N THR A 96 18.85 14.47 7.28
CA THR A 96 19.34 14.75 5.92
C THR A 96 19.98 13.53 5.26
N MET A 97 20.14 13.57 3.93
CA MET A 97 20.80 12.49 3.19
C MET A 97 22.27 12.36 3.59
N GLU A 98 22.97 13.47 3.82
CA GLU A 98 24.38 13.45 4.23
C GLU A 98 24.55 12.75 5.59
N GLN A 99 23.60 12.93 6.51
CA GLN A 99 23.60 12.19 7.77
C GLN A 99 23.35 10.70 7.55
N LEU A 100 22.39 10.34 6.69
CA LEU A 100 22.06 8.95 6.37
C LEU A 100 23.22 8.21 5.68
N GLU A 101 23.94 8.88 4.78
CA GLU A 101 25.08 8.32 4.03
C GLU A 101 26.38 8.26 4.84
N SER A 102 26.43 8.93 6.00
CA SER A 102 27.61 8.90 6.86
C SER A 102 27.80 7.53 7.51
N SER A 103 29.03 7.25 7.98
CA SER A 103 29.41 5.98 8.64
C SER A 103 28.87 5.84 10.07
N TYR A 104 27.61 6.22 10.32
CA TYR A 104 26.97 5.98 11.61
C TYR A 104 26.78 4.47 11.84
N ASP A 105 27.13 4.01 13.04
CA ASP A 105 26.77 2.67 13.49
C ASP A 105 25.33 2.66 14.00
N LEU A 106 24.43 2.14 13.17
CA LEU A 106 23.01 1.97 13.50
C LEU A 106 22.71 0.59 14.10
N THR A 107 23.73 -0.21 14.41
CA THR A 107 23.56 -1.53 15.04
C THR A 107 22.84 -1.37 16.37
N ASN A 108 21.77 -2.15 16.57
CA ASN A 108 20.91 -2.12 17.76
C ASN A 108 20.27 -0.73 18.03
N LYS A 109 20.02 0.06 17.00
CA LYS A 109 19.30 1.33 17.08
C LYS A 109 18.02 1.30 16.23
N ILE A 110 17.05 2.12 16.61
CA ILE A 110 15.86 2.40 15.79
C ILE A 110 16.10 3.74 15.09
N ALA A 111 16.31 3.72 13.78
CA ALA A 111 16.49 4.94 13.01
C ALA A 111 15.15 5.70 12.88
N LEU A 112 15.13 6.97 13.30
CA LEU A 112 14.02 7.90 13.11
C LEU A 112 14.35 8.84 11.96
N LEU A 113 13.73 8.61 10.81
CA LEU A 113 13.85 9.49 9.65
C LEU A 113 12.83 10.63 9.78
N TYR A 114 13.30 11.88 9.70
CA TYR A 114 12.45 13.07 9.81
C TYR A 114 13.01 14.23 8.96
N GLY A 115 12.32 15.36 8.94
CA GLY A 115 12.84 16.58 8.30
C GLY A 115 12.99 16.43 6.79
N GLU A 116 14.16 16.80 6.25
CA GLU A 116 14.43 16.82 4.81
C GLU A 116 14.19 15.46 4.16
N LEU A 117 14.57 14.37 4.85
CA LEU A 117 14.34 12.99 4.40
C LEU A 117 12.86 12.61 4.27
N THR A 118 11.92 13.43 4.73
CA THR A 118 10.48 13.11 4.68
C THR A 118 9.68 14.02 3.75
N LYS A 119 10.35 14.92 3.02
CA LYS A 119 9.70 15.85 2.09
C LYS A 119 9.19 15.19 0.81
N GLU A 120 9.76 14.05 0.45
CA GLU A 120 9.40 13.29 -0.75
C GLU A 120 9.52 11.78 -0.51
N PRO A 121 8.77 10.96 -1.25
CA PRO A 121 8.88 9.51 -1.14
C PRO A 121 10.19 8.99 -1.75
N TRP A 122 10.82 8.04 -1.05
CA TRP A 122 12.02 7.36 -1.54
C TRP A 122 11.67 6.09 -2.32
N VAL A 123 12.37 5.87 -3.43
CA VAL A 123 12.30 4.60 -4.16
C VAL A 123 13.45 3.71 -3.67
N PRO A 124 13.19 2.48 -3.18
CA PRO A 124 14.23 1.55 -2.81
C PRO A 124 15.22 1.33 -3.97
N LYS A 125 16.52 1.40 -3.68
CA LYS A 125 17.56 1.17 -4.68
C LYS A 125 17.42 -0.25 -5.26
N GLY A 126 17.27 -0.35 -6.59
CA GLY A 126 17.06 -1.64 -7.27
C GLY A 126 15.59 -2.05 -7.47
N PHE A 127 14.63 -1.20 -7.10
CA PHE A 127 13.23 -1.41 -7.46
C PHE A 127 13.03 -1.26 -8.97
N THR A 128 13.18 -2.37 -9.69
CA THR A 128 12.81 -2.47 -11.10
C THR A 128 11.34 -2.87 -11.15
N ILE A 129 10.48 -2.05 -11.72
CA ILE A 129 9.13 -2.52 -12.08
C ILE A 129 9.36 -3.63 -13.12
N PRO A 130 8.99 -4.90 -12.86
CA PRO A 130 9.11 -5.94 -13.87
C PRO A 130 8.35 -5.47 -15.10
N ARG A 131 9.00 -5.44 -16.27
CA ARG A 131 8.28 -5.23 -17.53
C ARG A 131 7.33 -6.42 -17.68
N LEU A 132 6.03 -6.14 -17.63
CA LEU A 132 4.99 -7.05 -18.12
C LEU A 132 5.14 -7.24 -19.63
#